data_AF-A0A6J4J9Q1-F1
#
_entry.id   AF-A0A6J4J9Q1-F1
#
_cell.length_a   1.000
_cell.length_b   1.000
_cell.length_c   1.000
_cell.angle_alpha   90.00
_cell.angle_beta   90.00
_cell.angle_gamma   90.00
#
_symmetry.space_group_name_H-M   'P 1'
#
loop_
_entity.id
_entity.type
_entity.pdbx_description
1 polymer ?
#
loop_
_entity_poly.entity_id
_entity_poly.type
_entity_poly.pdbx_seq_one_letter_code
_entity_poly.pdbx_strand_id
1 'polypeptide(L)'
;MIFLLVLAIATAAALLALRGRAPRTAARWGLGIAMVVAGVAHLANPTPFEQHLPEWVPAAGALIAATGIIEIALGIGLTVVRSRRRLVGMATAAYLAAVFPANVYVAVAGIDVDGQPGGIYPWLRLPFQALFIAWALWSTAEPSAPAEEPFVDEHPRATANG
;
A
#
# COMPACT_ATOMS: atom_id res chain seq x y z
N MET A 1 21.78 4.66 -8.61
CA MET A 1 21.35 5.04 -9.98
C MET A 1 20.17 4.21 -10.50
N ILE A 2 20.19 2.87 -10.42
CA ILE A 2 19.09 2.01 -10.92
C ILE A 2 17.76 2.26 -10.17
N PHE A 3 17.79 2.41 -8.85
CA PHE A 3 16.60 2.68 -8.04
C PHE A 3 15.83 3.95 -8.47
N LEU A 4 16.54 5.06 -8.70
CA LEU A 4 15.95 6.32 -9.15
C LEU A 4 15.37 6.22 -10.57
N LEU A 5 16.01 5.45 -11.44
CA LEU A 5 15.55 5.22 -12.81
C LEU A 5 14.28 4.36 -12.84
N VAL A 6 14.24 3.27 -12.06
CA VAL A 6 13.05 2.43 -11.91
C VAL A 6 11.91 3.25 -11.29
N LEU A 7 12.20 4.08 -10.28
CA LEU A 7 11.21 4.97 -9.66
C LEU A 7 10.66 6.00 -10.65
N ALA A 8 11.51 6.63 -11.47
CA ALA A 8 11.10 7.62 -12.46
C ALA A 8 10.21 7.00 -13.57
N ILE A 9 10.63 5.85 -14.12
CA ILE A 9 9.86 5.13 -15.14
C ILE A 9 8.52 4.67 -14.58
N ALA A 10 8.50 4.12 -13.37
CA ALA A 10 7.28 3.71 -12.69
C ALA A 10 6.34 4.88 -12.42
N THR A 11 6.88 6.04 -12.03
CA THR A 11 6.10 7.26 -11.81
C THR A 11 5.45 7.73 -13.10
N ALA A 12 6.20 7.78 -14.21
CA ALA A 12 5.67 8.15 -15.51
C ALA A 12 4.59 7.16 -16.01
N ALA A 13 4.83 5.85 -15.90
CA ALA A 13 3.88 4.81 -16.25
C ALA A 13 2.61 4.88 -15.39
N ALA A 14 2.75 5.16 -14.09
CA ALA A 14 1.62 5.41 -13.20
C ALA A 14 0.82 6.63 -13.67
N LEU A 15 1.44 7.80 -13.86
CA LEU A 15 0.72 9.00 -14.30
C LEU A 15 -0.07 8.78 -15.61
N LEU A 16 0.50 8.03 -16.56
CA LEU A 16 -0.18 7.65 -17.80
C LEU A 16 -1.35 6.70 -17.55
N ALA A 17 -1.15 5.65 -16.74
CA ALA A 17 -2.21 4.71 -16.40
C ALA A 17 -3.36 5.40 -15.65
N LEU A 18 -3.05 6.35 -14.77
CA LEU A 18 -4.01 6.99 -13.87
C LEU A 18 -4.90 8.04 -14.56
N ARG A 19 -4.56 8.45 -15.79
CA ARG A 19 -5.26 9.49 -16.54
C ARG A 19 -6.72 9.09 -16.83
N GLY A 20 -7.66 9.94 -16.42
CA GLY A 20 -9.10 9.76 -16.67
C GLY A 20 -9.80 8.71 -15.79
N ARG A 21 -9.14 8.18 -14.76
CA ARG A 21 -9.75 7.19 -13.86
C ARG A 21 -10.38 7.83 -12.63
N ALA A 22 -11.40 7.16 -12.09
CA ALA A 22 -11.96 7.50 -10.79
C ALA A 22 -10.85 7.54 -9.71
N PRO A 23 -10.89 8.51 -8.77
CA PRO A 23 -9.77 8.79 -7.86
C PRO A 23 -9.36 7.58 -7.01
N ARG A 24 -10.31 6.77 -6.54
CA ARG A 24 -10.02 5.53 -5.80
C ARG A 24 -9.33 4.46 -6.66
N THR A 25 -9.76 4.31 -7.91
CA THR A 25 -9.13 3.37 -8.84
C THR A 25 -7.72 3.81 -9.19
N ALA A 26 -7.55 5.12 -9.41
CA ALA A 26 -6.26 5.72 -9.64
C ALA A 26 -5.33 5.47 -8.45
N ALA A 27 -5.75 5.90 -7.26
CA ALA A 27 -5.00 5.69 -6.03
C ALA A 27 -4.59 4.21 -5.84
N ARG A 28 -5.54 3.27 -5.98
CA ARG A 28 -5.24 1.84 -5.85
C ARG A 28 -4.18 1.33 -6.83
N TRP A 29 -4.24 1.78 -8.08
CA TRP A 29 -3.27 1.40 -9.10
C TRP A 29 -1.90 2.02 -8.83
N GLY A 30 -1.86 3.28 -8.39
CA GLY A 30 -0.62 3.94 -7.99
C GLY A 30 0.08 3.18 -6.87
N LEU A 31 -0.66 2.80 -5.83
CA LEU A 31 -0.13 1.97 -4.74
C LEU A 31 0.33 0.60 -5.24
N GLY A 32 -0.46 -0.05 -6.09
CA GLY A 32 -0.09 -1.36 -6.64
C GLY A 32 1.19 -1.33 -7.47
N ILE A 33 1.38 -0.31 -8.30
CA ILE A 33 2.62 -0.10 -9.07
C ILE A 33 3.80 0.14 -8.13
N ALA A 34 3.63 1.01 -7.11
CA ALA A 34 4.68 1.28 -6.13
C ALA A 34 5.13 0.00 -5.39
N MET A 35 4.18 -0.88 -5.02
CA MET A 35 4.47 -2.18 -4.41
C MET A 35 5.25 -3.10 -5.35
N VAL A 36 4.88 -3.21 -6.62
CA VAL A 36 5.63 -4.02 -7.60
C VAL A 36 7.07 -3.51 -7.75
N VAL A 37 7.23 -2.19 -7.83
CA VAL A 37 8.55 -1.56 -7.98
C VAL A 37 9.41 -1.79 -6.74
N ALA A 38 8.85 -1.65 -5.54
CA ALA A 38 9.53 -1.96 -4.30
C ALA A 38 9.97 -3.43 -4.26
N GLY A 39 9.10 -4.35 -4.63
CA GLY A 39 9.43 -5.78 -4.60
C GLY A 39 10.48 -6.17 -5.63
N VAL A 40 10.45 -5.57 -6.83
CA VAL A 40 11.54 -5.74 -7.81
C VAL A 40 12.86 -5.16 -7.28
N ALA A 41 12.83 -4.04 -6.56
CA ALA A 41 14.03 -3.46 -5.97
C ALA A 41 14.64 -4.38 -4.88
N HIS A 42 13.81 -5.02 -4.03
CA HIS A 42 14.27 -6.01 -3.05
C HIS A 42 15.02 -7.17 -3.71
N LEU A 43 14.53 -7.65 -4.87
CA LEU A 43 15.14 -8.76 -5.60
C LEU A 43 16.39 -8.34 -6.39
N ALA A 44 16.36 -7.15 -6.99
CA ALA A 44 17.44 -6.67 -7.86
C ALA A 44 18.65 -6.14 -7.08
N ASN A 45 18.42 -5.57 -5.89
CA ASN A 45 19.48 -5.03 -5.04
C ASN A 45 19.08 -5.19 -3.56
N PRO A 46 19.27 -6.37 -2.95
CA PRO A 46 18.81 -6.66 -1.59
C PRO A 46 19.59 -5.90 -0.50
N THR A 47 20.84 -5.52 -0.75
CA THR A 47 21.77 -4.98 0.26
C THR A 47 21.20 -3.82 1.09
N PRO A 48 20.59 -2.76 0.51
CA PRO A 48 20.00 -1.69 1.30
C PRO A 48 18.83 -2.13 2.18
N PHE A 49 18.11 -3.20 1.79
CA PHE A 49 16.99 -3.73 2.55
C PHE A 49 17.47 -4.64 3.69
N GLU A 50 18.55 -5.38 3.49
CA GLU A 50 19.20 -6.17 4.54
C GLU A 50 19.68 -5.28 5.70
N GLN A 51 20.13 -4.05 5.42
CA GLN A 51 20.49 -3.06 6.43
C GLN A 51 19.32 -2.60 7.33
N HIS A 52 18.07 -2.93 6.96
CA HIS A 52 16.89 -2.70 7.82
C HIS A 52 16.64 -3.83 8.82
N LEU A 53 17.44 -4.89 8.75
CA LEU A 53 17.35 -6.01 9.65
C LEU A 53 18.51 -5.95 10.64
N PRO A 54 18.26 -6.16 11.93
CA PRO A 54 19.34 -6.37 12.88
C PRO A 54 20.20 -7.57 12.51
N GLU A 55 21.50 -7.52 12.85
CA GLU A 55 22.48 -8.58 12.53
C GLU A 55 22.09 -9.98 13.05
N TRP A 56 21.27 -10.05 14.10
CA TRP A 56 20.79 -11.31 14.67
C TRP A 56 19.70 -11.99 13.85
N VAL A 57 19.14 -11.33 12.83
CA VAL A 57 18.11 -11.91 11.96
C VAL A 57 18.77 -12.94 11.02
N PRO A 58 18.44 -14.24 11.14
CA PRO A 58 19.03 -15.26 10.29
C PRO A 58 18.52 -15.12 8.85
N ALA A 59 19.37 -15.46 7.89
CA ALA A 59 19.02 -15.53 6.48
C ALA A 59 18.37 -14.25 5.92
N ALA A 60 18.90 -13.07 6.28
CA ALA A 60 18.42 -11.76 5.86
C ALA A 60 18.09 -11.69 4.35
N GLY A 61 18.99 -12.12 3.48
CA GLY A 61 18.75 -12.11 2.04
C GLY A 61 17.55 -12.97 1.58
N ALA A 62 17.32 -14.13 2.20
CA ALA A 62 16.16 -14.96 1.89
C ALA A 62 14.85 -14.30 2.38
N LEU A 63 14.89 -13.64 3.54
CA LEU A 63 13.76 -12.88 4.07
C LEU A 63 13.42 -11.69 3.15
N ILE A 64 14.42 -10.92 2.73
CA ILE A 64 14.28 -9.80 1.78
C ILE A 64 13.75 -10.28 0.41
N ALA A 65 14.19 -11.45 -0.06
CA ALA A 65 13.64 -12.03 -1.28
C ALA A 65 12.17 -12.42 -1.13
N ALA A 66 11.80 -13.03 0.01
CA ALA A 66 10.42 -13.41 0.29
C ALA A 66 9.50 -12.18 0.39
N THR A 67 9.93 -11.12 1.09
CA THR A 67 9.18 -9.87 1.19
C THR A 67 9.02 -9.21 -0.18
N GLY A 68 10.06 -9.20 -1.00
CA GLY A 68 10.00 -8.69 -2.37
C GLY A 68 8.98 -9.42 -3.26
N ILE A 69 8.90 -10.75 -3.15
CA ILE A 69 7.88 -11.55 -3.86
C ILE A 69 6.47 -11.22 -3.38
N ILE A 70 6.28 -11.07 -2.06
CA ILE A 70 4.99 -10.69 -1.47
C ILE A 70 4.55 -9.31 -1.97
N GLU A 71 5.47 -8.34 -2.04
CA GLU A 71 5.17 -6.99 -2.54
C GLU A 71 4.70 -7.01 -4.00
N ILE A 72 5.39 -7.77 -4.86
CA ILE A 72 4.99 -7.95 -6.26
C ILE A 72 3.59 -8.56 -6.34
N ALA A 73 3.34 -9.63 -5.58
CA ALA A 73 2.04 -10.30 -5.57
C ALA A 73 0.90 -9.37 -5.10
N LEU A 74 1.12 -8.61 -4.02
CA LEU A 74 0.16 -7.63 -3.52
C LEU A 74 -0.07 -6.49 -4.51
N GLY A 75 0.99 -5.99 -5.16
CA GLY A 75 0.90 -4.93 -6.15
C GLY A 75 0.12 -5.34 -7.41
N ILE A 76 0.36 -6.55 -7.90
CA ILE A 76 -0.45 -7.17 -8.96
C ILE A 76 -1.89 -7.37 -8.49
N GLY A 77 -2.09 -7.83 -7.26
CA GLY A 77 -3.41 -7.97 -6.64
C GLY A 77 -4.21 -6.67 -6.68
N LEU A 78 -3.59 -5.55 -6.28
CA LEU A 78 -4.24 -4.23 -6.21
C LEU A 78 -4.69 -3.73 -7.59
N THR A 79 -3.93 -4.06 -8.63
CA THR A 79 -4.19 -3.60 -10.01
C THR A 79 -5.19 -4.50 -10.75
N VAL A 80 -5.04 -5.82 -10.64
CA VAL A 80 -5.75 -6.81 -11.45
C VAL A 80 -7.02 -7.36 -10.76
N VAL A 81 -6.96 -7.66 -9.46
CA VAL A 81 -8.06 -8.35 -8.76
C VAL A 81 -9.22 -7.39 -8.53
N ARG A 82 -10.38 -7.70 -9.13
CA ARG A 82 -11.59 -6.86 -9.03
C ARG A 82 -12.65 -7.39 -8.08
N SER A 83 -12.73 -8.70 -7.85
CA SER A 83 -13.77 -9.34 -7.05
C SER A 83 -13.48 -9.35 -5.55
N ARG A 84 -12.20 -9.27 -5.15
CA ARG A 84 -11.75 -9.34 -3.75
C ARG A 84 -10.92 -8.12 -3.35
N ARG A 85 -11.28 -6.94 -3.85
CA ARG A 85 -10.48 -5.71 -3.70
C ARG A 85 -10.21 -5.38 -2.23
N ARG A 86 -11.26 -5.45 -1.40
CA ARG A 86 -11.16 -5.18 0.04
C ARG A 86 -10.18 -6.12 0.73
N LEU A 87 -10.23 -7.41 0.40
CA LEU A 87 -9.30 -8.40 0.95
C LEU A 87 -7.86 -8.10 0.56
N VAL A 88 -7.61 -7.77 -0.71
CA VAL A 88 -6.27 -7.39 -1.17
C VAL A 88 -5.77 -6.15 -0.44
N GLY A 89 -6.61 -5.12 -0.28
CA GLY A 89 -6.22 -3.91 0.45
C GLY A 89 -5.93 -4.17 1.93
N MET A 90 -6.71 -5.04 2.58
CA MET A 90 -6.44 -5.48 3.95
C MET A 90 -5.13 -6.25 4.05
N ALA A 91 -4.85 -7.15 3.10
CA ALA A 91 -3.59 -7.89 3.04
C ALA A 91 -2.39 -6.94 2.83
N THR A 92 -2.52 -5.94 1.95
CA THR A 92 -1.51 -4.90 1.77
C THR A 92 -1.30 -4.09 3.05
N ALA A 93 -2.37 -3.65 3.71
CA ALA A 93 -2.29 -2.93 4.98
C ALA A 93 -1.60 -3.77 6.07
N ALA A 94 -1.95 -5.04 6.19
CA ALA A 94 -1.33 -5.96 7.14
C ALA A 94 0.16 -6.17 6.85
N TYR A 95 0.54 -6.34 5.57
CA TYR A 95 1.93 -6.44 5.17
C TYR A 95 2.73 -5.17 5.51
N LEU A 96 2.21 -3.99 5.17
CA LEU A 96 2.85 -2.70 5.50
C LEU A 96 3.02 -2.51 7.01
N ALA A 97 2.04 -2.96 7.80
CA ALA A 97 2.15 -2.96 9.26
C ALA A 97 3.20 -3.98 9.74
N ALA A 98 3.31 -5.15 9.13
CA ALA A 98 4.28 -6.18 9.49
C ALA A 98 5.73 -5.77 9.23
N VAL A 99 6.00 -4.98 8.17
CA VAL A 99 7.34 -4.46 7.87
C VAL A 99 7.66 -3.13 8.58
N PHE A 100 6.68 -2.51 9.24
CA PHE A 100 6.87 -1.25 9.97
C PHE A 100 7.98 -1.31 11.04
N PRO A 101 8.15 -2.40 11.83
CA PRO A 101 9.25 -2.49 12.80
C PRO A 101 10.65 -2.33 12.17
N ALA A 102 10.85 -2.76 10.93
CA ALA A 102 12.13 -2.60 10.23
C ALA A 102 12.43 -1.10 9.94
N ASN A 103 11.40 -0.32 9.58
CA ASN A 103 11.53 1.13 9.40
C ASN A 103 11.78 1.86 10.74
N VAL A 104 11.13 1.41 11.82
CA VAL A 104 11.37 1.94 13.17
C VAL A 104 12.81 1.65 13.61
N TYR A 105 13.31 0.44 13.35
CA TYR A 105 14.68 0.04 13.69
C TYR A 105 15.71 0.97 13.06
N VAL A 106 15.64 1.20 11.74
CA VAL A 106 16.58 2.12 11.05
C VAL A 106 16.53 3.53 11.64
N ALA A 107 15.32 4.05 11.92
CA ALA A 107 15.16 5.39 12.45
C ALA A 107 15.72 5.56 13.87
N VAL A 108 15.47 4.58 14.74
CA VAL A 108 15.90 4.61 16.15
C VAL A 108 17.37 4.27 16.30
N ALA A 109 17.87 3.30 15.52
CA ALA A 109 19.27 2.89 15.56
C ALA A 109 20.21 3.86 14.81
N GLY A 110 19.65 4.81 14.05
CA GLY A 110 20.44 5.79 13.28
C GLY A 110 21.27 5.15 12.17
N ILE A 111 20.72 4.13 11.51
CA ILE A 111 21.42 3.38 10.46
C ILE A 111 21.41 4.19 9.17
N ASP A 112 22.61 4.49 8.65
CA ASP A 112 22.78 5.03 7.32
C ASP A 112 22.65 3.90 6.30
N VAL A 113 21.53 3.90 5.56
CA VAL A 113 21.23 2.88 4.56
C VAL A 113 21.80 3.29 3.21
N ASP A 114 22.50 2.35 2.57
CA ASP A 114 23.15 2.53 1.27
C ASP A 114 22.17 3.04 0.20
N GLY A 115 22.52 4.16 -0.42
CA GLY A 115 21.73 4.77 -1.48
C GLY A 115 20.44 5.47 -1.01
N GLN A 116 20.22 5.58 0.30
CA GLN A 116 19.15 6.40 0.88
C GLN A 116 19.73 7.65 1.56
N PRO A 117 18.99 8.77 1.58
CA PRO A 117 19.38 9.92 2.39
C PRO A 117 19.41 9.55 3.88
N GLY A 118 20.43 9.99 4.61
CA GLY A 118 20.48 9.85 6.07
C GLY A 118 19.69 10.94 6.82
N GLY A 119 20.03 11.14 8.10
CA GLY A 119 19.48 12.23 8.92
C GLY A 119 18.00 12.05 9.27
N ILE A 120 17.14 13.01 8.91
CA ILE A 120 15.71 12.96 9.24
C ILE A 120 14.91 11.99 8.35
N TYR A 121 15.51 11.51 7.26
CA TYR A 121 14.79 10.71 6.26
C TYR A 121 14.16 9.41 6.81
N PRO A 122 14.86 8.57 7.61
CA PRO A 122 14.23 7.41 8.25
C PRO A 122 13.00 7.75 9.10
N TRP A 123 13.02 8.88 9.81
CA TRP A 123 11.90 9.34 10.64
C TRP A 123 10.69 9.73 9.79
N LEU A 124 10.90 10.33 8.62
CA LEU A 124 9.81 10.68 7.69
C LEU A 124 9.10 9.43 7.14
N ARG A 125 9.78 8.28 7.03
CA ARG A 125 9.18 7.05 6.51
C ARG A 125 8.07 6.52 7.41
N LEU A 126 8.14 6.77 8.72
CA LEU A 126 7.15 6.28 9.69
C LEU A 126 5.73 6.84 9.45
N PRO A 127 5.50 8.16 9.37
CA PRO A 127 4.19 8.70 9.02
C PRO A 127 3.77 8.35 7.58
N PHE A 128 4.71 8.23 6.64
CA PHE A 128 4.39 7.76 5.28
C PHE A 128 3.89 6.31 5.27
N GLN A 129 4.41 5.43 6.14
CA GLN A 129 3.90 4.07 6.27
C GLN A 129 2.43 4.06 6.70
N ALA A 130 2.08 4.87 7.70
CA ALA A 130 0.70 5.02 8.15
C ALA A 130 -0.20 5.56 7.03
N LEU A 131 0.30 6.51 6.23
CA LEU A 131 -0.39 7.01 5.05
C LEU A 131 -0.61 5.91 4.00
N PHE A 132 0.37 5.06 3.72
CA PHE A 132 0.23 3.95 2.77
C PHE A 132 -0.75 2.88 3.26
N ILE A 133 -0.79 2.60 4.56
CA ILE A 133 -1.79 1.72 5.18
C ILE A 133 -3.20 2.30 4.97
N ALA A 134 -3.40 3.58 5.32
CA ALA A 134 -4.68 4.26 5.14
C ALA A 134 -5.10 4.30 3.65
N TRP A 135 -4.14 4.55 2.76
CA TRP A 135 -4.35 4.52 1.31
C TRP A 135 -4.81 3.12 0.85
N ALA A 136 -4.14 2.04 1.25
CA ALA A 136 -4.53 0.69 0.90
C ALA A 136 -5.98 0.39 1.26
N LEU A 137 -6.39 0.73 2.48
CA LEU A 137 -7.75 0.52 2.99
C LEU A 137 -8.77 1.40 2.26
N TRP A 138 -8.51 2.70 2.13
CA TRP A 138 -9.44 3.64 1.51
C TRP A 138 -9.66 3.35 0.02
N SER A 139 -8.60 3.05 -0.71
CA SER A 139 -8.66 2.83 -2.17
C SER A 139 -9.31 1.50 -2.56
N THR A 140 -9.49 0.58 -1.60
CA THR A 140 -10.11 -0.73 -1.79
C THR A 140 -11.44 -0.91 -1.06
N ALA A 141 -11.82 0.05 -0.22
CA ALA A 141 -13.11 0.07 0.45
C ALA A 141 -14.26 0.15 -0.57
N GLU A 142 -15.29 -0.66 -0.35
CA GLU A 142 -16.54 -0.59 -1.10
C GLU A 142 -17.26 0.73 -0.77
N PRO A 143 -18.00 1.32 -1.73
CA PRO A 143 -18.93 2.40 -1.40
C PRO A 143 -19.90 1.88 -0.34
N SER A 144 -20.07 2.61 0.76
CA SER A 144 -21.13 2.33 1.71
C SER A 144 -22.45 2.28 0.94
N ALA A 145 -23.20 1.19 1.08
CA ALA A 145 -24.57 1.14 0.57
C ALA A 145 -25.32 2.37 1.10
N PRO A 146 -26.12 3.06 0.26
CA PRO A 146 -26.98 4.11 0.78
C PRO A 146 -27.78 3.52 1.94
N ALA A 147 -27.85 4.26 3.06
CA ALA A 147 -28.69 3.85 4.18
C ALA A 147 -30.07 3.52 3.60
N GLU A 148 -30.60 2.32 3.88
CA GLU A 148 -31.99 2.02 3.56
C GLU A 148 -32.81 3.14 4.20
N GLU A 149 -33.40 4.01 3.37
CA GLU A 149 -34.38 4.94 3.89
C GLU A 149 -35.45 4.08 4.58
N PRO A 150 -35.79 4.36 5.85
CA PRO A 150 -36.81 3.59 6.52
C PRO A 150 -38.04 3.56 5.61
N PHE A 151 -38.51 2.36 5.30
CA PHE A 151 -39.75 2.18 4.56
C PHE A 151 -40.86 2.89 5.36
N VAL A 152 -41.19 4.11 4.96
CA VAL A 152 -42.34 4.83 5.49
C VAL A 152 -43.54 4.14 4.88
N ASP A 153 -44.19 3.28 5.65
CA ASP A 153 -45.51 2.75 5.31
C ASP A 153 -46.49 3.94 5.38
N GLU A 154 -46.58 4.69 4.28
CA GLU A 154 -47.66 5.64 4.05
C GLU A 154 -48.95 4.85 3.85
N HIS A 155 -49.47 4.26 4.92
CA HIS A 155 -50.81 3.71 4.93
C HIS A 155 -51.78 4.90 4.82
N PRO A 156 -52.57 5.03 3.74
CA PRO A 156 -53.54 6.11 3.63
C PRO A 156 -54.53 5.96 4.79
N ARG A 157 -54.53 6.90 5.73
CA ARG A 157 -55.61 6.98 6.71
C ARG A 157 -56.89 7.19 5.93
N ALA A 158 -57.70 6.13 5.84
CA ALA A 158 -59.04 6.21 5.31
C ALA A 158 -59.76 7.35 6.05
N THR A 159 -60.11 8.39 5.31
CA THR A 159 -60.95 9.48 5.78
C THR A 159 -62.31 8.88 6.07
N ALA A 160 -62.55 8.52 7.32
CA ALA A 160 -63.87 8.21 7.83
C ALA A 160 -64.67 9.52 7.86
N ASN A 161 -65.37 9.80 6.76
CA ASN A 161 -66.52 10.70 6.77
C ASN A 161 -67.67 9.96 7.46
N GLY A 162 -68.13 10.50 8.59
CA GLY A 162 -69.32 10.10 9.32
C GLY A 162 -69.79 11.26 10.19
#